data_AF-F9PAK2-F1
#
_entry.id   AF-F9PAK2-F1
#
_cell.length_a   1.000
_cell.length_b   1.000
_cell.length_c   1.000
_cell.angle_alpha   90.00
_cell.angle_beta   90.00
_cell.angle_gamma   90.00
#
_symmetry.space_group_name_H-M   'P 1'
#
loop_
_entity.id
_entity.type
_entity.pdbx_description
1 polymer ?
#
loop_
_entity_poly.entity_id
_entity_poly.type
_entity_poly.pdbx_seq_one_letter_code
_entity_poly.pdbx_strand_id
1 'polypeptide(L)'
;MMEKRDVEREDKFNLTVDVLMLAGTLLLQSGSEIYRVEDTMIRIAHSQGIMDCNALAMPVAIFFSIENTNISRMKRITHSNYNIEKVCDVNQVSRELVSGDITLEEAFEKLVQLKRKSALYK
;
A
#
# COMPACT_ATOMS: atom_id res chain seq x y z
N MET A 1 34.10 -24.31 20.50
CA MET A 1 32.66 -24.68 20.48
C MET A 1 31.72 -23.58 20.95
N MET A 2 32.20 -22.47 21.53
CA MET A 2 31.35 -21.31 21.90
C MET A 2 31.05 -20.42 20.70
N GLU A 3 32.07 -20.11 19.89
CA GLU A 3 32.00 -19.22 18.72
C GLU A 3 31.02 -19.68 17.62
N LYS A 4 30.92 -20.99 17.34
CA LYS A 4 29.96 -21.53 16.35
C LYS A 4 28.51 -21.41 16.82
N ARG A 5 28.25 -21.47 18.13
CA ARG A 5 26.91 -21.45 18.70
C ARG A 5 26.32 -20.04 18.71
N ASP A 6 27.17 -19.04 18.92
CA ASP A 6 26.79 -17.64 18.87
C ASP A 6 26.50 -17.20 17.43
N VAL A 7 27.30 -17.66 16.45
CA VAL A 7 27.07 -17.43 15.02
C VAL A 7 25.78 -18.11 14.52
N GLU A 8 25.54 -19.38 14.87
CA GLU A 8 24.29 -20.08 14.49
C GLU A 8 23.02 -19.43 15.07
N ARG A 9 23.14 -18.81 16.25
CA ARG A 9 22.04 -18.08 16.90
C ARG A 9 21.75 -16.76 16.20
N GLU A 10 22.80 -16.06 15.77
CA GLU A 10 22.72 -14.82 15.00
C GLU A 10 22.07 -15.08 13.63
N ASP A 11 22.47 -16.13 12.92
CA ASP A 11 21.92 -16.50 11.60
C ASP A 11 20.42 -16.86 11.66
N LYS A 12 20.00 -17.60 12.70
CA LYS A 12 18.59 -17.97 12.90
C LYS A 12 17.72 -16.77 13.24
N PHE A 13 18.25 -15.82 14.01
CA PHE A 13 17.57 -14.57 14.33
C PHE A 13 17.36 -13.74 13.06
N ASN A 14 18.40 -13.61 12.23
CA ASN A 14 18.32 -12.87 10.97
C ASN A 14 17.29 -13.46 10.00
N LEU A 15 17.27 -14.78 9.82
CA LEU A 15 16.28 -15.45 8.96
C LEU A 15 14.84 -15.25 9.45
N THR A 16 14.62 -15.19 10.76
CA THR A 16 13.29 -14.94 11.35
C THR A 16 12.77 -13.56 10.97
N VAL A 17 13.65 -12.56 11.03
CA VAL A 17 13.33 -11.18 10.64
C VAL A 17 13.02 -11.10 9.14
N ASP A 18 13.77 -11.77 8.29
CA ASP A 18 13.49 -11.76 6.84
C ASP A 18 12.13 -12.38 6.50
N VAL A 19 11.76 -13.47 7.19
CA VAL A 19 10.48 -14.16 6.98
C VAL A 19 9.28 -13.28 7.36
N LEU A 20 9.32 -12.58 8.50
CA LEU A 20 8.21 -11.71 8.90
C LEU A 20 8.14 -10.43 8.05
N MET A 21 9.28 -9.89 7.62
CA MET A 21 9.32 -8.69 6.77
C MET A 21 8.80 -8.98 5.37
N LEU A 22 9.13 -10.14 4.82
CA LEU A 22 8.58 -10.60 3.55
C LEU A 22 7.08 -10.88 3.66
N ALA A 23 6.64 -11.51 4.76
CA ALA A 23 5.23 -11.72 5.03
C ALA A 23 4.47 -10.38 5.09
N GLY A 24 4.94 -9.40 5.87
CA GLY A 24 4.30 -8.09 5.97
C GLY A 24 4.27 -7.30 4.65
N THR A 25 5.37 -7.31 3.91
CA THR A 25 5.48 -6.60 2.63
C THR A 25 4.57 -7.19 1.55
N LEU A 26 4.49 -8.52 1.46
CA LEU A 26 3.57 -9.20 0.56
C LEU A 26 2.11 -8.95 0.95
N LEU A 27 1.82 -8.85 2.25
CA LEU A 27 0.48 -8.55 2.74
C LEU A 27 0.09 -7.09 2.45
N LEU A 28 1.00 -6.14 2.66
CA LEU A 28 0.83 -4.72 2.32
C LEU A 28 0.61 -4.52 0.83
N GLN A 29 1.54 -4.96 -0.02
CA GLN A 29 1.43 -4.75 -1.47
C GLN A 29 0.27 -5.54 -2.10
N SER A 30 -0.25 -6.55 -1.38
CA SER A 30 -1.50 -7.26 -1.69
C SER A 30 -2.76 -6.56 -1.18
N GLY A 31 -2.64 -5.44 -0.45
CA GLY A 31 -3.75 -4.62 0.02
C GLY A 31 -4.40 -5.05 1.32
N SER A 32 -3.68 -5.77 2.18
CA SER A 32 -4.20 -6.21 3.48
C SER A 32 -4.51 -5.04 4.41
N GLU A 33 -5.54 -5.22 5.24
CA GLU A 33 -5.95 -4.25 6.25
C GLU A 33 -4.84 -4.05 7.28
N ILE A 34 -4.60 -2.77 7.61
CA ILE A 34 -3.80 -2.25 8.73
C ILE A 34 -3.42 -3.33 9.73
N TYR A 35 -4.38 -3.63 10.59
CA TYR A 35 -4.18 -4.30 11.86
C TYR A 35 -3.85 -5.80 11.72
N ARG A 36 -4.15 -6.43 10.58
CA ARG A 36 -3.89 -7.87 10.36
C ARG A 36 -2.48 -8.15 9.89
N VAL A 37 -1.93 -7.22 9.11
CA VAL A 37 -0.52 -7.32 8.73
C VAL A 37 0.34 -7.22 9.99
N GLU A 38 -0.05 -6.35 10.91
CA GLU A 38 0.53 -6.13 12.24
C GLU A 38 0.49 -7.40 13.08
N ASP A 39 -0.71 -7.93 13.32
CA ASP A 39 -0.90 -9.12 14.14
C ASP A 39 -0.10 -10.32 13.61
N THR A 40 -0.01 -10.46 12.29
CA THR A 40 0.74 -11.57 11.67
C THR A 40 2.23 -11.45 11.90
N MET A 41 2.80 -10.27 11.70
CA MET A 41 4.22 -10.03 11.95
C MET A 41 4.57 -10.27 13.42
N ILE A 42 3.65 -9.95 14.34
CA ILE A 42 3.78 -10.17 15.78
C ILE A 42 3.77 -11.63 16.16
N ARG A 43 2.78 -12.40 15.68
CA ARG A 43 2.69 -13.83 15.98
C ARG A 43 3.91 -14.61 15.47
N ILE A 44 4.45 -14.21 14.31
CA ILE A 44 5.67 -14.83 13.77
C ILE A 44 6.85 -14.58 14.70
N ALA A 45 7.07 -13.33 15.12
CA ALA A 45 8.14 -12.97 16.05
C ALA A 45 8.02 -13.71 17.41
N HIS A 46 6.82 -13.75 17.98
CA HIS A 46 6.55 -14.44 19.25
C HIS A 46 6.84 -15.95 19.15
N SER A 47 6.51 -16.60 18.03
CA SER A 47 6.79 -18.04 17.82
C SER A 47 8.28 -18.39 17.82
N GLN A 48 9.13 -17.42 17.50
CA GLN A 48 10.58 -17.57 17.48
C GLN A 48 11.24 -17.10 18.79
N GLY A 49 10.43 -16.82 19.82
CA GLY A 49 10.90 -16.41 21.15
C GLY A 49 11.22 -14.92 21.27
N ILE A 50 10.82 -14.10 20.28
CA ILE A 50 10.95 -12.65 20.32
C ILE A 50 9.65 -12.11 20.90
N MET A 51 9.61 -11.83 22.19
CA MET A 51 8.37 -11.45 22.90
C MET A 51 8.17 -9.93 22.98
N ASP A 52 9.26 -9.18 23.05
CA ASP A 52 9.22 -7.72 23.11
C ASP A 52 9.27 -7.15 21.67
N CYS A 53 8.17 -7.25 20.92
CA CYS A 53 8.07 -6.76 19.53
C CYS A 53 6.67 -6.22 19.17
N ASN A 54 6.59 -5.33 18.15
CA ASN A 54 5.40 -4.65 17.64
C ASN A 54 5.41 -4.56 16.09
N ALA A 55 4.25 -4.51 15.42
CA ALA A 55 4.15 -4.36 13.96
C ALA A 55 2.98 -3.44 13.53
N LEU A 56 2.98 -2.92 12.28
CA LEU A 56 2.01 -1.93 11.77
C LEU A 56 1.86 -1.94 10.20
N ALA A 57 0.67 -1.96 9.50
CA ALA A 57 0.61 -2.01 7.99
C ALA A 57 -0.71 -1.87 7.10
N MET A 58 -0.85 -0.88 6.19
CA MET A 58 -2.07 -0.32 5.45
C MET A 58 -2.60 -0.85 4.06
N PRO A 59 -3.85 -0.48 3.60
CA PRO A 59 -4.56 -0.97 2.36
C PRO A 59 -4.08 -0.49 0.96
N VAL A 60 -4.46 -1.24 -0.11
CA VAL A 60 -4.00 -1.07 -1.52
C VAL A 60 -5.09 -1.32 -2.65
N ALA A 61 -6.34 -0.82 -2.56
CA ALA A 61 -7.38 -0.90 -3.64
C ALA A 61 -8.54 0.15 -3.57
N ILE A 62 -9.29 0.40 -4.67
CA ILE A 62 -10.41 1.40 -4.82
C ILE A 62 -11.71 0.78 -5.42
N PHE A 63 -12.90 1.18 -4.93
CA PHE A 63 -14.24 0.73 -5.37
C PHE A 63 -15.22 1.91 -5.63
N PHE A 64 -16.12 1.78 -6.63
CA PHE A 64 -17.12 2.81 -7.00
C PHE A 64 -18.42 2.23 -7.64
N SER A 65 -19.60 2.79 -7.33
CA SER A 65 -20.92 2.39 -7.88
C SER A 65 -21.95 3.52 -7.86
N ILE A 66 -23.00 3.41 -8.69
CA ILE A 66 -24.12 4.36 -8.73
C ILE A 66 -25.43 3.62 -8.42
N GLU A 67 -26.20 4.13 -7.45
CA GLU A 67 -27.48 3.56 -7.02
C GLU A 67 -28.54 3.56 -8.14
N ASN A 68 -29.43 2.55 -8.18
CA ASN A 68 -30.52 2.40 -9.17
C ASN A 68 -30.09 2.36 -10.65
N THR A 69 -28.81 2.06 -10.92
CA THR A 69 -28.28 1.88 -12.27
C THR A 69 -27.51 0.57 -12.36
N ASN A 70 -27.25 0.14 -13.59
CA ASN A 70 -26.41 -1.03 -13.84
C ASN A 70 -24.89 -0.67 -13.91
N ILE A 71 -24.41 0.37 -13.22
CA ILE A 71 -23.02 0.89 -13.31
C ILE A 71 -22.21 0.63 -12.03
N SER A 72 -21.06 -0.06 -12.15
CA SER A 72 -20.09 -0.30 -11.06
C SER A 72 -18.65 -0.45 -11.59
N ARG A 73 -17.63 -0.06 -10.80
CA ARG A 73 -16.19 -0.09 -11.15
C ARG A 73 -15.30 -0.45 -9.95
N MET A 74 -14.20 -1.17 -10.20
CA MET A 74 -13.17 -1.51 -9.19
C MET A 74 -11.78 -1.36 -9.79
N LYS A 75 -10.83 -0.85 -9.00
CA LYS A 75 -9.43 -0.71 -9.38
C LYS A 75 -8.51 -1.20 -8.26
N ARG A 76 -7.85 -2.33 -8.51
CA ARG A 76 -6.71 -2.78 -7.68
C ARG A 76 -5.52 -1.86 -7.88
N ILE A 77 -4.89 -1.48 -6.78
CA ILE A 77 -3.60 -0.83 -6.80
C ILE A 77 -2.58 -1.98 -6.68
N THR A 78 -1.83 -2.26 -7.75
CA THR A 78 -0.83 -3.35 -7.75
C THR A 78 0.55 -2.83 -7.36
N HIS A 79 0.73 -1.53 -7.58
CA HIS A 79 1.79 -0.71 -7.06
C HIS A 79 1.12 0.58 -6.62
N SER A 80 1.03 0.79 -5.32
CA SER A 80 0.71 2.10 -4.79
C SER A 80 2.02 2.87 -4.78
N ASN A 81 2.27 3.65 -5.84
CA ASN A 81 3.21 4.75 -5.69
C ASN A 81 2.41 5.93 -5.15
N TYR A 82 2.47 6.10 -3.83
CA TYR A 82 1.78 7.18 -3.16
C TYR A 82 2.31 8.51 -3.70
N ASN A 83 1.51 9.23 -4.48
CA ASN A 83 1.89 10.50 -5.11
C ASN A 83 0.89 11.59 -4.74
N ILE A 84 1.29 12.48 -3.83
CA ILE A 84 0.45 13.54 -3.26
C ILE A 84 0.10 14.61 -4.29
N GLU A 85 1.01 14.97 -5.20
CA GLU A 85 0.72 15.91 -6.29
C GLU A 85 -0.43 15.39 -7.14
N LYS A 86 -0.41 14.08 -7.46
CA LYS A 86 -1.53 13.42 -8.14
C LYS A 86 -2.81 13.49 -7.32
N VAL A 87 -2.74 13.39 -6.00
CA VAL A 87 -3.93 13.54 -5.14
C VAL A 87 -4.49 14.97 -5.20
N CYS A 88 -3.66 16.01 -5.10
CA CYS A 88 -4.09 17.41 -5.18
C CYS A 88 -4.65 17.78 -6.55
N ASP A 89 -3.95 17.36 -7.61
CA ASP A 89 -4.38 17.63 -8.98
C ASP A 89 -5.71 16.91 -9.28
N VAL A 90 -5.87 15.66 -8.84
CA VAL A 90 -7.14 14.93 -8.94
C VAL A 90 -8.26 15.65 -8.17
N ASN A 91 -7.97 16.14 -6.96
CA ASN A 91 -8.97 16.86 -6.15
C ASN A 91 -9.35 18.22 -6.76
N GLN A 92 -8.40 18.94 -7.38
CA GLN A 92 -8.67 20.20 -8.06
C GLN A 92 -9.53 19.97 -9.31
N VAL A 93 -9.17 18.98 -10.13
CA VAL A 93 -9.99 18.55 -11.27
C VAL A 93 -11.39 18.15 -10.80
N SER A 94 -11.50 17.43 -9.68
CA SER A 94 -12.79 17.07 -9.10
C SER A 94 -13.62 18.29 -8.68
N ARG A 95 -13.02 19.34 -8.12
CA ARG A 95 -13.74 20.56 -7.72
C ARG A 95 -14.19 21.38 -8.92
N GLU A 96 -13.30 21.58 -9.89
CA GLU A 96 -13.59 22.29 -11.15
C GLU A 96 -14.72 21.60 -11.94
N LEU A 97 -14.74 20.27 -11.96
CA LEU A 97 -15.80 19.51 -12.62
C LEU A 97 -17.15 19.68 -11.90
N VAL A 98 -17.14 19.74 -10.55
CA VAL A 98 -18.36 19.90 -9.75
C VAL A 98 -18.89 21.33 -9.78
N SER A 99 -18.02 22.35 -9.87
CA SER A 99 -18.41 23.76 -10.03
C SER A 99 -18.88 24.12 -11.44
N GLY A 100 -18.57 23.27 -12.42
CA GLY A 100 -18.86 23.53 -13.83
C GLY A 100 -17.84 24.42 -14.52
N ASP A 101 -16.68 24.65 -13.90
CA ASP A 101 -15.57 25.42 -14.48
C ASP A 101 -14.87 24.67 -15.63
N ILE A 102 -15.01 23.35 -15.66
CA ILE A 102 -14.53 22.47 -16.74
C ILE A 102 -15.60 21.45 -17.14
N THR A 103 -15.53 20.98 -18.38
CA THR A 103 -16.38 19.89 -18.87
C THR A 103 -15.88 18.52 -18.40
N LEU A 104 -16.73 17.49 -18.57
CA LEU A 104 -16.35 16.10 -18.28
C LEU A 104 -15.18 15.64 -19.17
N GLU A 105 -15.16 16.06 -20.43
CA GLU A 105 -14.10 15.75 -21.39
C GLU A 105 -12.77 16.40 -20.96
N GLU A 106 -12.79 17.68 -20.57
CA GLU A 106 -11.62 18.40 -20.05
C GLU A 106 -11.10 17.77 -18.75
N ALA A 107 -12.00 17.37 -17.85
CA ALA A 107 -11.63 16.66 -16.63
C ALA A 107 -10.96 15.31 -16.93
N PHE A 108 -11.51 14.55 -17.88
CA PHE A 108 -10.94 13.27 -18.31
C PHE A 108 -9.55 13.44 -18.92
N GLU A 109 -9.37 14.40 -19.82
CA GLU A 109 -8.07 14.70 -20.43
C GLU A 109 -7.04 15.13 -19.38
N LYS A 110 -7.40 16.03 -18.46
CA LYS A 110 -6.55 16.41 -17.32
C LYS A 110 -6.15 15.17 -16.50
N LEU A 111 -7.08 14.29 -16.12
CA LEU A 111 -6.79 13.05 -15.37
C LEU A 111 -5.90 12.06 -16.15
N VAL A 112 -6.04 11.96 -17.47
CA VAL A 112 -5.18 11.14 -18.32
C VAL A 112 -3.76 11.70 -18.39
N GLN A 113 -3.60 13.01 -18.49
CA GLN A 113 -2.29 13.68 -18.44
C GLN A 113 -1.61 13.45 -17.07
N LEU A 114 -2.36 13.59 -15.97
CA LEU A 114 -1.87 13.32 -14.61
C LEU A 114 -1.44 11.86 -14.42
N LYS A 115 -2.16 10.91 -15.02
CA LYS A 115 -1.78 9.49 -15.00
C LYS A 115 -0.45 9.26 -15.73
N ARG A 116 -0.23 9.90 -16.89
CA ARG A 116 0.95 9.75 -17.75
C ARG A 116 2.19 10.49 -17.26
N LYS A 117 2.01 11.53 -16.44
CA LYS A 117 3.10 12.16 -15.69
C LYS A 117 3.67 11.10 -14.73
N SER A 118 4.58 10.26 -15.23
CA SER A 118 5.54 9.54 -14.38
C SER A 118 6.27 10.58 -13.56
N ALA A 119 6.66 10.27 -12.33
CA ALA A 119 7.58 11.13 -11.59
C ALA A 119 8.84 11.30 -12.45
N LEU A 120 8.92 12.38 -13.22
CA LEU A 120 10.19 12.93 -13.65
C LEU A 120 10.84 13.50 -12.39
N TYR A 121 12.16 13.44 -12.38
CA TYR A 121 13.14 13.87 -11.37
C TYR A 121 13.64 12.72 -10.47
N LYS A 122 14.89 12.27 -10.64
CA LYS A 122 16.22 12.89 -10.33
C LYS A 122 16.45 13.05 -8.84
#